data_AF-A0A2M9R425-F1
#
_entry.id   AF-A0A2M9R425-F1
#
_cell.length_a   1.000
_cell.length_b   1.000
_cell.length_c   1.000
_cell.angle_alpha   90.00
_cell.angle_beta   90.00
_cell.angle_gamma   90.00
#
_symmetry.space_group_name_H-M   'P 1'
#
loop_
_entity.id
_entity.type
_entity.pdbx_description
1 polymer ?
#
loop_
_entity_poly.entity_id
_entity_poly.type
_entity_poly.pdbx_seq_one_letter_code
_entity_poly.pdbx_strand_id
1 'polypeptide(L)'
;MKFLYFVFVVLLSSSVQSQTISGTVTDEKGSPIADVSVFFDNSTIETVTKSDGSFSILIPENNRNLLVFSGFGYKYYIVENPKPQDNLQISLQLEDNELEELVINRADFSRKEFLRAFRYFFIGNTKNAKRTKILNEEVLSFYFDKNSNTFYAYADQPIKVENKKLAYDILFHLDTFEVQYNRISLDPDIYFSSHFFGYMQYRDKADGNKKSLKNRQKTYNNSSMAFFTELANNEIGTGSFILAVNGLAIDSDEYFDVKKGEDYLLDLKKIPTRKKPVYSEKSVVNGVFDPNLVTDYEEIEVPFVVLNKDTQEQSQLYFQQQKINIDAKGNLQDPKAVFFSGYFGELKVADMLPLDYEPIKSPKKNDLEKKSKMPTYSDFEKEAIDFYSSKEYMSHVKARKHFFDKLKVEYNYKVHEPFALWIDENLSNTSFVSTEEGINLHKNFVSTYKAIKNKQEDIEKKEDYFEQVYGEKKFNEMYSKAIIEGVLNKAEFDQTKIEQSLSH
;
A
#
# COMPACT_ATOMS: atom_id res chain seq x y z
N MET A 1 -48.38 -17.34 -20.25
CA MET A 1 -47.62 -16.70 -19.15
C MET A 1 -46.89 -17.69 -18.23
N LYS A 2 -47.45 -18.88 -17.91
CA LYS A 2 -46.77 -19.88 -17.05
C LYS A 2 -45.48 -20.48 -17.65
N PHE A 3 -45.42 -20.67 -18.98
CA PHE A 3 -44.23 -21.16 -19.68
C PHE A 3 -43.07 -20.14 -19.67
N LEU A 4 -43.38 -18.84 -19.75
CA LEU A 4 -42.38 -17.77 -19.71
C LEU A 4 -41.73 -17.65 -18.31
N TYR A 5 -42.52 -17.87 -17.25
CA TYR A 5 -42.02 -17.89 -15.88
C TYR A 5 -41.09 -19.09 -15.62
N PHE A 6 -41.34 -20.23 -16.24
CA PHE A 6 -40.49 -21.41 -16.11
C PHE A 6 -39.12 -21.21 -16.79
N VAL A 7 -39.09 -20.60 -17.98
CA VAL A 7 -37.83 -20.25 -18.67
C VAL A 7 -37.01 -19.21 -17.89
N PHE A 8 -37.69 -18.26 -17.21
CA PHE A 8 -37.01 -17.25 -16.38
C PHE A 8 -36.36 -17.84 -15.11
N VAL A 9 -36.93 -18.90 -14.53
CA VAL A 9 -36.38 -19.56 -13.34
C VAL A 9 -35.19 -20.48 -13.68
N VAL A 10 -35.17 -21.09 -14.87
CA VAL A 10 -34.05 -21.94 -15.32
C VAL A 10 -32.81 -21.10 -15.67
N LEU A 11 -32.97 -19.86 -16.14
CA LEU A 11 -31.85 -18.94 -16.43
C LEU A 11 -31.18 -18.35 -15.17
N LEU A 12 -31.84 -18.42 -14.01
CA LEU A 12 -31.30 -17.99 -12.71
C LEU A 12 -30.43 -19.07 -12.02
N SER A 13 -30.27 -20.24 -12.65
CA SER A 13 -29.48 -21.36 -12.12
C SER A 13 -28.12 -21.50 -12.80
N SER A 14 -27.49 -20.39 -13.19
CA SER A 14 -26.07 -20.41 -13.54
C SER A 14 -25.26 -20.54 -12.25
N SER A 15 -24.86 -21.78 -11.93
CA SER A 15 -23.84 -22.01 -10.91
C SER A 15 -22.55 -21.35 -11.38
N VAL A 16 -22.19 -20.22 -10.77
CA VAL A 16 -20.85 -19.66 -10.87
C VAL A 16 -19.92 -20.69 -10.24
N GLN A 17 -19.28 -21.50 -11.07
CA GLN A 17 -18.26 -22.43 -10.60
C GLN A 17 -17.04 -21.60 -10.24
N SER A 18 -16.76 -21.59 -8.94
CA SER A 18 -15.44 -21.27 -8.40
C SER A 18 -14.36 -21.94 -9.25
N GLN A 19 -13.49 -21.14 -9.87
CA GLN A 19 -12.40 -21.65 -10.71
C GLN A 19 -11.25 -22.06 -9.80
N THR A 20 -10.90 -23.35 -9.79
CA THR A 20 -9.85 -23.90 -8.93
C THR A 20 -8.73 -24.52 -9.74
N ILE A 21 -7.53 -24.54 -9.18
CA ILE A 21 -6.43 -25.41 -9.59
C ILE A 21 -6.27 -26.47 -8.52
N SER A 22 -6.36 -27.73 -8.91
CA SER A 22 -6.11 -28.87 -8.02
C SER A 22 -5.03 -29.76 -8.61
N GLY A 23 -4.25 -30.42 -7.76
CA GLY A 23 -3.10 -31.17 -8.23
C GLY A 23 -2.30 -31.85 -7.14
N THR A 24 -1.15 -32.39 -7.51
CA THR A 24 -0.19 -33.03 -6.61
C THR A 24 1.22 -32.53 -6.88
N VAL A 25 1.99 -32.35 -5.80
CA VAL A 25 3.40 -31.97 -5.84
C VAL A 25 4.25 -33.14 -5.39
N THR A 26 5.26 -33.46 -6.18
CA THR A 26 6.18 -34.59 -5.97
C THR A 26 7.65 -34.16 -6.11
N ASP A 27 8.58 -34.98 -5.62
CA ASP A 27 9.99 -34.86 -5.93
C ASP A 27 10.32 -35.47 -7.31
N GLU A 28 11.58 -35.38 -7.75
CA GLU A 28 12.04 -35.99 -9.01
C GLU A 28 11.92 -37.53 -9.04
N LYS A 29 11.72 -38.17 -7.88
CA LYS A 29 11.54 -39.63 -7.74
C LYS A 29 10.05 -40.02 -7.72
N GLY A 30 9.14 -39.05 -7.80
CA GLY A 30 7.69 -39.25 -7.75
C GLY A 30 7.12 -39.40 -6.34
N SER A 31 7.90 -39.13 -5.30
CA SER A 31 7.42 -39.15 -3.91
C SER A 31 6.65 -37.86 -3.62
N PRO A 32 5.46 -37.91 -2.97
CA PRO A 32 4.70 -36.71 -2.65
C PRO A 32 5.42 -35.82 -1.64
N ILE A 33 5.32 -34.50 -1.81
CA ILE A 33 5.92 -33.51 -0.91
C ILE A 33 4.81 -32.77 -0.15
N ALA A 34 4.81 -32.92 1.17
CA ALA A 34 3.94 -32.20 2.09
C ALA A 34 4.47 -30.80 2.41
N ASP A 35 3.61 -29.92 2.90
CA ASP A 35 3.98 -28.59 3.39
C ASP A 35 4.63 -27.66 2.34
N VAL A 36 4.38 -27.92 1.05
CA VAL A 36 4.75 -27.01 -0.04
C VAL A 36 3.76 -25.86 -0.04
N SER A 37 4.27 -24.64 0.09
CA SER A 37 3.47 -23.43 -0.05
C SER A 37 3.11 -23.23 -1.52
N VAL A 38 1.81 -23.05 -1.80
CA VAL A 38 1.26 -22.83 -3.14
C VAL A 38 0.47 -21.54 -3.11
N PHE A 39 0.90 -20.53 -3.86
CA PHE A 39 0.36 -19.17 -3.73
C PHE A 39 0.40 -18.42 -5.05
N PHE A 40 -0.51 -17.47 -5.22
CA PHE A 40 -0.36 -16.49 -6.29
C PHE A 40 0.55 -15.36 -5.84
N ASP A 41 1.55 -15.07 -6.65
CA ASP A 41 2.50 -14.01 -6.37
C ASP A 41 1.79 -12.67 -6.15
N ASN A 42 2.29 -11.91 -5.18
CA ASN A 42 1.76 -10.63 -4.75
C ASN A 42 0.25 -10.64 -4.45
N SER A 43 -0.22 -11.69 -3.76
CA SER A 43 -1.63 -11.84 -3.36
C SER A 43 -1.78 -12.36 -1.92
N THR A 44 -3.02 -12.36 -1.43
CA THR A 44 -3.40 -13.02 -0.16
C THR A 44 -3.86 -14.47 -0.33
N ILE A 45 -3.82 -14.99 -1.57
CA ILE A 45 -4.38 -16.29 -1.92
C ILE A 45 -3.28 -17.35 -1.88
N GLU A 46 -3.32 -18.17 -0.83
CA GLU A 46 -2.38 -19.25 -0.57
C GLU A 46 -3.11 -20.56 -0.20
N THR A 47 -2.43 -21.68 -0.40
CA THR A 47 -2.75 -22.99 0.12
C THR A 47 -1.45 -23.75 0.41
N VAL A 48 -1.56 -24.92 1.01
CA VAL A 48 -0.41 -25.77 1.34
C VAL A 48 -0.71 -27.20 0.91
N THR A 49 0.30 -27.91 0.39
CA THR A 49 0.13 -29.33 0.06
C THR A 49 -0.08 -30.17 1.31
N LYS A 50 -0.98 -31.15 1.21
CA LYS A 50 -1.24 -32.13 2.26
C LYS A 50 -0.13 -33.19 2.31
N SER A 51 -0.23 -34.11 3.27
CA SER A 51 0.70 -35.22 3.44
C SER A 51 0.82 -36.16 2.23
N ASP A 52 -0.19 -36.22 1.38
CA ASP A 52 -0.19 -36.97 0.11
C ASP A 52 0.29 -36.13 -1.09
N GLY A 53 0.80 -34.92 -0.85
CA GLY A 53 1.25 -33.98 -1.87
C GLY A 53 0.12 -33.24 -2.56
N SER A 54 -1.15 -33.51 -2.25
CA SER A 54 -2.28 -32.87 -2.91
C SER A 54 -2.50 -31.42 -2.47
N PHE A 55 -2.90 -30.57 -3.40
CA PHE A 55 -3.29 -29.18 -3.15
C PHE A 55 -4.56 -28.81 -3.91
N SER A 56 -5.21 -27.75 -3.44
CA SER A 56 -6.29 -27.08 -4.17
C SER A 56 -6.29 -25.60 -3.80
N ILE A 57 -6.32 -24.74 -4.82
CA ILE A 57 -6.28 -23.28 -4.68
C ILE A 57 -7.33 -22.63 -5.58
N LEU A 58 -7.98 -21.59 -5.06
CA LEU A 58 -8.93 -20.77 -5.80
C LEU A 58 -8.18 -19.85 -6.75
N ILE A 59 -8.51 -19.86 -8.04
CA ILE A 59 -8.05 -18.81 -8.96
C ILE A 59 -8.95 -17.58 -8.78
N PRO A 60 -8.39 -16.41 -8.42
CA PRO A 60 -9.16 -15.17 -8.44
C PRO A 60 -9.61 -14.81 -9.86
N GLU A 61 -10.73 -14.11 -9.98
CA GLU A 61 -11.22 -13.65 -11.30
C GLU A 61 -10.15 -12.82 -12.01
N ASN A 62 -9.96 -13.07 -13.31
CA ASN A 62 -8.98 -12.38 -14.17
C ASN A 62 -7.54 -12.38 -13.63
N ASN A 63 -7.18 -13.42 -12.87
CA ASN A 63 -5.82 -13.57 -12.37
C ASN A 63 -4.80 -13.75 -13.51
N ARG A 64 -3.78 -12.90 -13.50
CA ARG A 64 -2.61 -13.01 -14.37
C ARG A 64 -1.33 -13.24 -13.57
N ASN A 65 -1.44 -13.38 -12.25
CA ASN A 65 -0.30 -13.56 -11.37
C ASN A 65 0.33 -14.94 -11.59
N LEU A 66 1.62 -15.02 -11.30
CA LEU A 66 2.35 -16.28 -11.27
C LEU A 66 1.81 -17.16 -10.15
N LEU A 67 1.55 -18.43 -10.42
CA LEU A 67 1.32 -19.43 -9.38
C LEU A 67 2.67 -20.04 -8.99
N VAL A 68 3.07 -19.85 -7.74
CA VAL A 68 4.40 -20.22 -7.24
C VAL A 68 4.26 -21.38 -6.24
N PHE A 69 5.13 -22.37 -6.40
CA PHE A 69 5.30 -23.49 -5.49
C PHE A 69 6.65 -23.36 -4.80
N SER A 70 6.64 -23.31 -3.47
CA SER A 70 7.82 -23.15 -2.63
C SER A 70 7.88 -24.24 -1.58
N GLY A 71 8.82 -25.17 -1.75
CA GLY A 71 9.13 -26.22 -0.78
C GLY A 71 10.54 -26.02 -0.20
N PHE A 72 10.73 -26.32 1.09
CA PHE A 72 12.04 -26.21 1.72
C PHE A 72 13.06 -27.17 1.08
N GLY A 73 14.20 -26.64 0.63
CA GLY A 73 15.26 -27.41 -0.04
C GLY A 73 14.99 -27.70 -1.52
N TYR A 74 14.01 -27.03 -2.13
CA TYR A 74 13.65 -27.17 -3.53
C TYR A 74 13.66 -25.81 -4.23
N LYS A 75 13.98 -25.80 -5.53
CA LYS A 75 13.83 -24.63 -6.38
C LYS A 75 12.36 -24.24 -6.51
N TYR A 76 12.09 -22.93 -6.62
CA TYR A 76 10.74 -22.46 -6.94
C TYR A 76 10.26 -23.05 -8.25
N TYR A 77 9.03 -23.54 -8.26
CA TYR A 77 8.34 -23.92 -9.49
C TYR A 77 7.27 -22.88 -9.80
N ILE A 78 7.29 -22.34 -11.02
CA ILE A 78 6.45 -21.22 -11.43
C ILE A 78 5.55 -21.66 -12.57
N VAL A 79 4.26 -21.43 -12.42
CA VAL A 79 3.27 -21.58 -13.49
C VAL A 79 2.84 -20.18 -13.94
N GLU A 80 3.26 -19.83 -15.16
CA GLU A 80 2.83 -18.60 -15.82
C GLU A 80 1.41 -18.73 -16.37
N ASN A 81 0.64 -17.63 -16.34
CA ASN A 81 -0.73 -17.57 -16.84
C ASN A 81 -1.61 -18.77 -16.41
N PRO A 82 -1.69 -19.05 -15.09
CA PRO A 82 -2.36 -20.22 -14.56
C PRO A 82 -3.84 -20.24 -14.96
N LYS A 83 -4.32 -21.40 -15.41
CA LYS A 83 -5.71 -21.62 -15.85
C LYS A 83 -6.40 -22.62 -14.94
N PRO A 84 -7.75 -22.58 -14.85
CA PRO A 84 -8.50 -23.61 -14.13
C PRO A 84 -8.15 -24.98 -14.68
N GLN A 85 -7.66 -25.85 -13.81
CA GLN A 85 -7.22 -27.17 -14.19
C GLN A 85 -7.34 -28.12 -13.00
N ASP A 86 -7.92 -29.29 -13.28
CA ASP A 86 -7.88 -30.41 -12.36
C ASP A 86 -6.64 -31.27 -12.63
N ASN A 87 -6.09 -31.86 -11.58
CA ASN A 87 -4.96 -32.79 -11.64
C ASN A 87 -3.67 -32.21 -12.25
N LEU A 88 -3.29 -30.99 -11.85
CA LEU A 88 -1.98 -30.41 -12.17
C LEU A 88 -0.86 -31.19 -11.45
N GLN A 89 0.07 -31.76 -12.22
CA GLN A 89 1.17 -32.55 -11.69
C GLN A 89 2.45 -31.71 -11.68
N ILE A 90 3.00 -31.48 -10.50
CA ILE A 90 4.23 -30.69 -10.30
C ILE A 90 5.32 -31.59 -9.74
N SER A 91 6.52 -31.52 -10.32
CA SER A 91 7.72 -32.18 -9.80
C SER A 91 8.73 -31.09 -9.43
N LEU A 92 9.06 -30.98 -8.14
CA LEU A 92 10.02 -30.02 -7.64
C LEU A 92 11.44 -30.57 -7.75
N GLN A 93 12.34 -29.70 -8.20
CA GLN A 93 13.77 -30.00 -8.27
C GLN A 93 14.46 -29.57 -6.98
N LEU A 94 15.40 -30.38 -6.50
CA LEU A 94 16.22 -29.99 -5.36
C LEU A 94 16.99 -28.71 -5.69
N GLU A 95 17.11 -27.85 -4.68
CA GLU A 95 17.95 -26.68 -4.77
C GLU A 95 19.41 -27.13 -4.75
N ASP A 96 20.18 -26.74 -5.77
CA ASP A 96 21.61 -27.01 -5.80
C ASP A 96 22.23 -26.11 -4.73
N ASN A 97 22.69 -26.70 -3.63
CA ASN A 97 23.47 -26.01 -2.60
C ASN A 97 24.87 -25.65 -3.14
N GLU A 98 24.95 -24.99 -4.28
CA GLU A 98 26.12 -24.18 -4.61
C GLU A 98 25.95 -22.89 -3.81
N LEU A 99 26.29 -22.98 -2.52
CA LEU A 99 26.83 -21.82 -1.83
C LEU A 99 28.01 -21.38 -2.69
N GLU A 100 27.77 -20.45 -3.63
CA GLU A 100 28.84 -19.57 -4.06
C GLU A 100 29.36 -19.02 -2.74
N GLU A 101 30.51 -19.57 -2.32
CA GLU A 101 31.25 -19.15 -1.16
C GLU A 101 31.62 -17.72 -1.46
N LEU A 102 30.67 -16.84 -1.17
CA LEU A 102 30.64 -15.49 -1.65
C LEU A 102 31.80 -14.86 -0.94
N VAL A 103 32.91 -14.77 -1.67
CA VAL A 103 34.25 -14.52 -1.15
C VAL A 103 34.08 -13.38 -0.17
N ILE A 104 34.21 -13.71 1.12
CA ILE A 104 34.09 -12.78 2.23
C ILE A 104 35.33 -11.88 2.13
N ASN A 105 35.33 -10.99 1.14
CA ASN A 105 36.26 -9.89 1.05
C ASN A 105 35.86 -9.00 2.20
N ARG A 106 36.63 -9.15 3.30
CA ARG A 106 36.57 -8.37 4.54
C ARG A 106 36.14 -6.94 4.20
N ALA A 107 34.89 -6.63 4.55
CA ALA A 107 34.15 -5.50 4.03
C ALA A 107 34.66 -4.15 4.55
N ASP A 108 34.62 -3.13 3.69
CA ASP A 108 34.79 -1.72 4.08
C ASP A 108 33.60 -1.21 4.92
N PHE A 109 32.50 -1.99 4.99
CA PHE A 109 31.27 -1.66 5.71
C PHE A 109 30.90 -2.75 6.71
N SER A 110 30.37 -2.35 7.86
CA SER A 110 29.84 -3.26 8.87
C SER A 110 28.50 -3.87 8.42
N ARG A 111 28.15 -5.05 8.96
CA ARG A 111 26.82 -5.66 8.77
C ARG A 111 25.68 -4.70 9.12
N LYS A 112 25.88 -3.84 10.12
CA LYS A 112 24.89 -2.82 10.53
C LYS A 112 24.66 -1.77 9.44
N GLU A 113 25.72 -1.36 8.73
CA GLU A 113 25.61 -0.42 7.61
C GLU A 113 24.92 -1.06 6.41
N PHE A 114 25.28 -2.29 6.05
CA PHE A 114 24.58 -3.06 5.02
C PHE A 114 23.10 -3.22 5.33
N LEU A 115 22.76 -3.60 6.57
CA LEU A 115 21.37 -3.77 6.97
C LEU A 115 20.59 -2.46 6.91
N ARG A 116 21.22 -1.32 7.26
CA ARG A 116 20.61 0.00 7.13
C ARG A 116 20.31 0.33 5.66
N ALA A 117 21.27 0.09 4.77
CA ALA A 117 21.09 0.29 3.33
C ALA A 117 20.02 -0.65 2.77
N PHE A 118 20.08 -1.94 3.12
CA PHE A 118 19.08 -2.93 2.72
C PHE A 118 17.68 -2.50 3.12
N ARG A 119 17.46 -2.13 4.40
CA ARG A 119 16.15 -1.63 4.86
C ARG A 119 15.68 -0.41 4.06
N TYR A 120 16.58 0.51 3.72
CA TYR A 120 16.21 1.68 2.93
C TYR A 120 15.71 1.29 1.53
N PHE A 121 16.45 0.46 0.80
CA PHE A 121 16.11 0.11 -0.59
C PHE A 121 15.07 -1.01 -0.72
N PHE A 122 14.91 -1.85 0.31
CA PHE A 122 13.94 -2.95 0.32
C PHE A 122 12.62 -2.57 1.01
N ILE A 123 12.66 -1.97 2.21
CA ILE A 123 11.44 -1.58 2.95
C ILE A 123 10.98 -0.18 2.55
N GLY A 124 11.91 0.74 2.22
CA GLY A 124 11.61 2.14 1.86
C GLY A 124 11.81 3.10 3.03
N ASN A 125 11.44 4.37 2.84
CA ASN A 125 11.61 5.45 3.84
C ASN A 125 10.31 6.25 4.13
N THR A 126 9.16 5.70 3.75
CA THR A 126 7.85 6.35 3.92
C THR A 126 7.30 6.25 5.35
N LYS A 127 6.11 6.84 5.58
CA LYS A 127 5.37 6.65 6.85
C LYS A 127 4.98 5.20 7.09
N ASN A 128 4.75 4.42 6.03
CA ASN A 128 4.48 2.98 6.13
C ASN A 128 5.77 2.23 6.49
N ALA A 129 6.90 2.58 5.86
CA ALA A 129 8.20 1.98 6.16
C ALA A 129 8.61 2.15 7.62
N LYS A 130 8.38 3.32 8.23
CA LYS A 130 8.65 3.58 9.66
C LYS A 130 7.91 2.64 10.63
N ARG A 131 6.87 1.96 10.16
CA ARG A 131 6.03 1.02 10.93
C ARG A 131 6.16 -0.41 10.40
N THR A 132 7.16 -0.68 9.59
CA THR A 132 7.44 -1.97 8.97
C THR A 132 8.76 -2.52 9.50
N LYS A 133 8.83 -3.83 9.76
CA LYS A 133 10.01 -4.50 10.31
C LYS A 133 10.29 -5.81 9.60
N ILE A 134 11.56 -6.11 9.39
CA ILE A 134 12.02 -7.46 9.03
C ILE A 134 12.18 -8.25 10.34
N LEU A 135 11.59 -9.44 10.43
CA LEU A 135 11.52 -10.24 11.64
C LEU A 135 12.66 -11.26 11.75
N ASN A 136 13.30 -11.61 10.64
CA ASN A 136 14.34 -12.63 10.53
C ASN A 136 15.57 -12.11 9.77
N GLU A 137 16.17 -11.00 10.22
CA GLU A 137 17.29 -10.36 9.52
C GLU A 137 18.55 -11.21 9.44
N GLU A 138 18.65 -12.26 10.24
CA GLU A 138 19.75 -13.23 10.26
C GLU A 138 19.88 -14.05 8.97
N VAL A 139 18.78 -14.20 8.22
CA VAL A 139 18.76 -14.92 6.92
C VAL A 139 19.46 -14.13 5.80
N LEU A 140 19.75 -12.85 6.06
CA LEU A 140 20.34 -11.95 5.07
C LEU A 140 21.87 -12.04 5.08
N SER A 141 22.41 -12.27 3.89
CA SER A 141 23.83 -12.14 3.55
C SER A 141 24.04 -10.95 2.61
N PHE A 142 25.18 -10.28 2.74
CA PHE A 142 25.46 -9.03 2.04
C PHE A 142 26.84 -9.05 1.39
N TYR A 143 26.95 -8.38 0.25
CA TYR A 143 28.19 -8.26 -0.51
C TYR A 143 28.29 -6.89 -1.18
N PHE A 144 29.51 -6.38 -1.32
CA PHE A 144 29.77 -5.17 -2.09
C PHE A 144 30.88 -5.43 -3.11
N ASP A 145 30.57 -5.31 -4.39
CA ASP A 145 31.57 -5.32 -5.46
C ASP A 145 32.14 -3.91 -5.64
N LYS A 146 33.44 -3.75 -5.34
CA LYS A 146 34.17 -2.48 -5.48
C LYS A 146 34.50 -2.14 -6.94
N ASN A 147 34.48 -3.12 -7.84
CA ASN A 147 34.77 -2.88 -9.26
C ASN A 147 33.58 -2.19 -9.93
N SER A 148 32.37 -2.67 -9.63
CA SER A 148 31.12 -2.11 -10.17
C SER A 148 30.46 -1.08 -9.27
N ASN A 149 30.95 -0.90 -8.03
CA ASN A 149 30.32 -0.13 -6.96
C ASN A 149 28.90 -0.62 -6.64
N THR A 150 28.69 -1.94 -6.59
CA THR A 150 27.36 -2.53 -6.41
C THR A 150 27.21 -3.24 -5.08
N PHE A 151 26.15 -2.91 -4.34
CA PHE A 151 25.70 -3.59 -3.14
C PHE A 151 24.69 -4.68 -3.49
N TYR A 152 24.97 -5.93 -3.10
CA TYR A 152 24.11 -7.09 -3.26
C TYR A 152 23.61 -7.62 -1.91
N ALA A 153 22.42 -8.22 -1.92
CA ALA A 153 21.86 -8.92 -0.77
C ALA A 153 21.24 -10.25 -1.23
N TYR A 154 21.37 -11.26 -0.38
CA TYR A 154 20.88 -12.62 -0.59
C TYR A 154 20.14 -13.09 0.65
N ALA A 155 19.14 -13.95 0.47
CA ALA A 155 18.41 -14.57 1.56
C ALA A 155 18.28 -16.08 1.31
N ASP A 156 18.73 -16.90 2.25
CA ASP A 156 18.60 -18.36 2.19
C ASP A 156 17.19 -18.86 2.58
N GLN A 157 16.39 -17.96 3.16
CA GLN A 157 15.00 -18.19 3.54
C GLN A 157 14.15 -16.97 3.18
N PRO A 158 12.81 -17.14 3.08
CA PRO A 158 11.93 -16.01 2.83
C PRO A 158 12.05 -14.96 3.93
N ILE A 159 12.17 -13.69 3.51
CA ILE A 159 12.24 -12.54 4.40
C ILE A 159 10.83 -12.30 4.98
N LYS A 160 10.71 -12.39 6.30
CA LYS A 160 9.48 -12.17 7.05
C LYS A 160 9.36 -10.70 7.38
N VAL A 161 8.37 -10.02 6.81
CA VAL A 161 8.15 -8.58 7.01
C VAL A 161 6.81 -8.35 7.70
N GLU A 162 6.81 -7.64 8.81
CA GLU A 162 5.60 -7.18 9.51
C GLU A 162 5.34 -5.71 9.18
N ASN A 163 4.27 -5.42 8.44
CA ASN A 163 3.81 -4.06 8.17
C ASN A 163 2.65 -3.70 9.11
N LYS A 164 2.97 -3.12 10.28
CA LYS A 164 1.96 -2.76 11.29
C LYS A 164 1.00 -1.66 10.82
N LYS A 165 1.40 -0.84 9.84
CA LYS A 165 0.62 0.31 9.39
C LYS A 165 -0.49 -0.10 8.45
N LEU A 166 -0.20 -1.05 7.56
CA LEU A 166 -1.16 -1.66 6.64
C LEU A 166 -1.78 -2.95 7.20
N ALA A 167 -1.26 -3.46 8.33
CA ALA A 167 -1.67 -4.71 8.95
C ALA A 167 -1.56 -5.90 7.99
N TYR A 168 -0.36 -6.07 7.43
CA TYR A 168 0.02 -7.23 6.63
C TYR A 168 1.27 -7.88 7.24
N ASP A 169 1.27 -9.20 7.29
CA ASP A 169 2.52 -9.97 7.33
C ASP A 169 2.85 -10.34 5.88
N ILE A 170 4.11 -10.18 5.49
CA ILE A 170 4.59 -10.45 4.13
C ILE A 170 5.72 -11.48 4.22
N LEU A 171 5.65 -12.53 3.42
CA LEU A 171 6.77 -13.43 3.17
C LEU A 171 7.34 -13.09 1.79
N PHE A 172 8.58 -12.64 1.76
CA PHE A 172 9.24 -12.20 0.53
C PHE A 172 10.40 -13.14 0.19
N HIS A 173 10.27 -13.86 -0.91
CA HIS A 173 11.28 -14.73 -1.48
C HIS A 173 12.19 -13.89 -2.37
N LEU A 174 13.37 -13.54 -1.87
CA LEU A 174 14.31 -12.68 -2.58
C LEU A 174 15.04 -13.47 -3.68
N ASP A 175 14.87 -13.06 -4.93
CA ASP A 175 15.61 -13.62 -6.07
C ASP A 175 16.84 -12.75 -6.37
N THR A 176 16.62 -11.45 -6.58
CA THR A 176 17.71 -10.50 -6.82
C THR A 176 17.57 -9.25 -5.98
N PHE A 177 18.70 -8.70 -5.56
CA PHE A 177 18.81 -7.39 -4.94
C PHE A 177 20.14 -6.76 -5.33
N GLU A 178 20.09 -5.60 -5.96
CA GLU A 178 21.27 -4.84 -6.32
C GLU A 178 21.05 -3.33 -6.21
N VAL A 179 22.05 -2.63 -5.67
CA VAL A 179 22.09 -1.17 -5.63
C VAL A 179 23.44 -0.71 -6.15
N GLN A 180 23.43 -0.02 -7.28
CA GLN A 180 24.64 0.52 -7.88
C GLN A 180 24.87 1.95 -7.42
N TYR A 181 26.11 2.29 -7.09
CA TYR A 181 26.50 3.63 -6.64
C TYR A 181 27.50 4.29 -7.59
N ASN A 182 27.53 5.62 -7.59
CA ASN A 182 28.50 6.39 -8.38
C ASN A 182 29.95 6.24 -7.89
N ARG A 183 30.12 5.76 -6.64
CA ARG A 183 31.39 5.48 -5.97
C ARG A 183 31.14 4.49 -4.84
N ILE A 184 32.18 3.88 -4.28
CA ILE A 184 32.09 3.00 -3.10
C ILE A 184 31.33 3.74 -1.98
N SER A 185 30.11 3.29 -1.69
CA SER A 185 29.20 3.92 -0.72
C SER A 185 28.00 3.00 -0.41
N LEU A 186 27.33 3.28 0.70
CA LEU A 186 26.00 2.76 1.05
C LEU A 186 24.99 3.89 1.31
N ASP A 187 25.33 5.11 0.89
CA ASP A 187 24.54 6.31 1.10
C ASP A 187 23.45 6.45 0.03
N PRO A 188 22.17 6.48 0.42
CA PRO A 188 21.05 6.62 -0.50
C PRO A 188 20.98 7.95 -1.24
N ASP A 189 21.81 8.94 -0.93
CA ASP A 189 21.83 10.19 -1.68
C ASP A 189 22.72 10.12 -2.94
N ILE A 190 23.50 9.04 -3.12
CA ILE A 190 24.48 8.92 -4.21
C ILE A 190 24.40 7.59 -4.99
N TYR A 191 23.28 6.88 -4.89
CA TYR A 191 23.03 5.72 -5.73
C TYR A 191 22.71 6.15 -7.17
N PHE A 192 22.99 5.27 -8.12
CA PHE A 192 22.65 5.40 -9.53
C PHE A 192 21.38 4.62 -9.86
N SER A 193 21.28 3.38 -9.37
CA SER A 193 20.12 2.50 -9.57
C SER A 193 19.89 1.61 -8.35
N SER A 194 18.63 1.26 -8.09
CA SER A 194 18.26 0.24 -7.10
C SER A 194 17.21 -0.68 -7.71
N HIS A 195 17.43 -1.97 -7.61
CA HIS A 195 16.53 -3.00 -8.12
C HIS A 195 16.47 -4.17 -7.15
N PHE A 196 15.27 -4.70 -6.96
CA PHE A 196 15.09 -6.01 -6.37
C PHE A 196 13.94 -6.71 -7.07
N PHE A 197 14.02 -8.04 -7.12
CA PHE A 197 12.98 -8.90 -7.64
C PHE A 197 12.84 -10.13 -6.75
N GLY A 198 11.62 -10.66 -6.70
CA GLY A 198 11.28 -11.78 -5.86
C GLY A 198 9.77 -12.02 -5.87
N TYR A 199 9.37 -13.05 -5.14
CA TYR A 199 7.97 -13.46 -5.01
C TYR A 199 7.47 -13.14 -3.61
N MET A 200 6.22 -12.70 -3.50
CA MET A 200 5.67 -12.20 -2.25
C MET A 200 4.30 -12.78 -1.92
N GLN A 201 4.13 -13.14 -0.66
CA GLN A 201 2.87 -13.63 -0.09
C GLN A 201 2.39 -12.64 0.96
N TYR A 202 1.09 -12.35 0.95
CA TYR A 202 0.47 -11.52 1.96
C TYR A 202 -0.42 -12.32 2.88
N ARG A 203 -0.37 -12.00 4.16
CA ARG A 203 -1.36 -12.42 5.15
C ARG A 203 -2.01 -11.19 5.76
N ASP A 204 -3.32 -11.08 5.58
CA ASP A 204 -4.10 -9.99 6.16
C ASP A 204 -4.21 -10.14 7.69
N LYS A 205 -3.76 -9.11 8.42
CA LYS A 205 -3.79 -9.00 9.89
C LYS A 205 -4.69 -7.88 10.38
N ALA A 206 -5.46 -7.23 9.50
CA ALA A 206 -6.29 -6.09 9.89
C ALA A 206 -7.39 -6.48 10.88
N ASP A 207 -7.96 -7.69 10.80
CA ASP A 207 -9.08 -8.14 11.65
C ASP A 207 -10.22 -7.08 11.78
N GLY A 208 -10.54 -6.41 10.66
CA GLY A 208 -11.54 -5.34 10.61
C GLY A 208 -11.10 -4.00 11.23
N ASN A 209 -9.82 -3.79 11.49
CA ASN A 209 -9.27 -2.53 11.98
C ASN A 209 -9.46 -1.41 10.95
N LYS A 210 -10.42 -0.53 11.20
CA LYS A 210 -10.76 0.62 10.35
C LYS A 210 -9.54 1.51 10.03
N LYS A 211 -8.60 1.67 10.98
CA LYS A 211 -7.41 2.50 10.77
C LYS A 211 -6.48 1.90 9.72
N SER A 212 -6.29 0.59 9.74
CA SER A 212 -5.47 -0.11 8.75
C SER A 212 -6.12 -0.05 7.37
N LEU A 213 -7.44 -0.22 7.29
CA LEU A 213 -8.19 -0.08 6.05
C LEU A 213 -8.09 1.34 5.47
N LYS A 214 -8.22 2.41 6.28
CA LYS A 214 -7.99 3.80 5.84
C LYS A 214 -6.55 4.01 5.36
N ASN A 215 -5.55 3.40 6.02
CA ASN A 215 -4.16 3.48 5.57
C ASN A 215 -3.93 2.76 4.24
N ARG A 216 -4.56 1.60 4.01
CA ARG A 216 -4.51 0.88 2.73
C ARG A 216 -5.12 1.73 1.62
N GLN A 217 -6.30 2.32 1.85
CA GLN A 217 -6.92 3.21 0.87
C GLN A 217 -6.04 4.42 0.56
N LYS A 218 -5.43 5.03 1.58
CA LYS A 218 -4.48 6.14 1.39
C LYS A 218 -3.23 5.70 0.63
N THR A 219 -2.74 4.49 0.87
CA THR A 219 -1.59 3.92 0.15
C THR A 219 -1.95 3.70 -1.32
N TYR A 220 -3.14 3.13 -1.58
CA TYR A 220 -3.68 2.97 -2.94
C TYR A 220 -3.79 4.30 -3.68
N ASN A 221 -4.44 5.32 -3.10
CA ASN A 221 -4.65 6.62 -3.73
C ASN A 221 -3.33 7.31 -4.14
N ASN A 222 -2.22 6.96 -3.49
CA ASN A 222 -0.89 7.50 -3.77
C ASN A 222 -0.01 6.54 -4.59
N SER A 223 -0.55 5.42 -5.08
CA SER A 223 0.22 4.40 -5.80
C SER A 223 0.15 4.58 -7.31
N SER A 224 1.06 3.91 -8.03
CA SER A 224 0.98 3.75 -9.48
C SER A 224 -0.31 3.04 -9.91
N MET A 225 -0.85 2.14 -9.07
CA MET A 225 -2.12 1.44 -9.35
C MET A 225 -3.29 2.43 -9.49
N ALA A 226 -3.39 3.42 -8.59
CA ALA A 226 -4.41 4.46 -8.71
C ALA A 226 -4.17 5.36 -9.94
N PHE A 227 -2.91 5.69 -10.24
CA PHE A 227 -2.58 6.45 -11.44
C PHE A 227 -3.01 5.72 -12.73
N PHE A 228 -2.67 4.44 -12.88
CA PHE A 228 -3.07 3.67 -14.05
C PHE A 228 -4.57 3.47 -14.14
N THR A 229 -5.26 3.35 -12.99
CA THR A 229 -6.72 3.34 -12.96
C THR A 229 -7.32 4.63 -13.50
N GLU A 230 -6.81 5.80 -13.08
CA GLU A 230 -7.28 7.09 -13.60
C GLU A 230 -6.94 7.25 -15.09
N LEU A 231 -5.75 6.83 -15.52
CA LEU A 231 -5.33 6.87 -16.93
C LEU A 231 -6.23 6.00 -17.82
N ALA A 232 -6.47 4.75 -17.39
CA ALA A 232 -7.27 3.80 -18.15
C ALA A 232 -8.76 4.19 -18.21
N ASN A 233 -9.25 4.98 -17.26
CA ASN A 233 -10.63 5.47 -17.25
C ASN A 233 -10.80 6.86 -17.86
N ASN A 234 -9.74 7.44 -18.44
CA ASN A 234 -9.72 8.82 -18.94
C ASN A 234 -10.13 9.84 -17.86
N GLU A 235 -9.66 9.63 -16.63
CA GLU A 235 -9.90 10.50 -15.47
C GLU A 235 -8.66 11.34 -15.10
N ILE A 236 -7.52 11.16 -15.78
CA ILE A 236 -6.30 11.98 -15.59
C ILE A 236 -6.63 13.48 -15.74
N GLY A 237 -6.01 14.30 -14.91
CA GLY A 237 -6.25 15.75 -14.82
C GLY A 237 -7.48 16.09 -13.97
N THR A 238 -8.58 15.36 -14.16
CA THR A 238 -9.81 15.54 -13.36
C THR A 238 -9.76 14.85 -12.00
N GLY A 239 -9.09 13.69 -11.92
CA GLY A 239 -8.86 12.86 -10.75
C GLY A 239 -7.78 13.42 -9.83
N SER A 240 -6.95 12.57 -9.24
CA SER A 240 -5.88 12.95 -8.30
C SER A 240 -4.58 13.26 -9.04
N PHE A 241 -4.38 12.67 -10.22
CA PHE A 241 -3.13 12.77 -10.97
C PHE A 241 -3.21 13.75 -12.14
N ILE A 242 -2.11 14.43 -12.43
CA ILE A 242 -1.86 15.18 -13.66
C ILE A 242 -0.72 14.48 -14.39
N LEU A 243 -0.87 14.33 -15.70
CA LEU A 243 0.22 13.92 -16.58
C LEU A 243 0.79 15.14 -17.30
N ALA A 244 2.11 15.24 -17.34
CA ALA A 244 2.82 16.39 -17.89
C ALA A 244 4.01 15.96 -18.75
N VAL A 245 4.37 16.81 -19.70
CA VAL A 245 5.58 16.68 -20.54
C VAL A 245 6.29 18.03 -20.54
N ASN A 246 7.60 18.05 -20.30
CA ASN A 246 8.39 19.28 -20.20
C ASN A 246 7.83 20.32 -19.20
N GLY A 247 7.23 19.86 -18.10
CA GLY A 247 6.67 20.72 -17.06
C GLY A 247 5.29 21.31 -17.39
N LEU A 248 4.68 20.93 -18.51
CA LEU A 248 3.33 21.36 -18.90
C LEU A 248 2.37 20.19 -18.81
N ALA A 249 1.21 20.40 -18.18
CA ALA A 249 0.12 19.44 -18.20
C ALA A 249 -0.30 19.16 -19.64
N ILE A 250 -0.54 17.89 -19.95
CA ILE A 250 -0.95 17.42 -21.28
C ILE A 250 -2.33 16.78 -21.23
N ASP A 251 -2.97 16.70 -22.38
CA ASP A 251 -4.10 15.80 -22.59
C ASP A 251 -3.57 14.38 -22.84
N SER A 252 -4.03 13.40 -22.03
CA SER A 252 -3.65 12.00 -22.21
C SER A 252 -4.10 11.44 -23.56
N ASP A 253 -5.20 11.94 -24.12
CA ASP A 253 -5.72 11.50 -25.42
C ASP A 253 -4.83 11.95 -26.59
N GLU A 254 -3.78 12.76 -26.38
CA GLU A 254 -2.77 13.00 -27.40
C GLU A 254 -1.73 11.87 -27.49
N TYR A 255 -1.47 11.19 -26.37
CA TYR A 255 -0.37 10.25 -26.21
C TYR A 255 -0.82 8.79 -26.15
N PHE A 256 -2.05 8.54 -25.71
CA PHE A 256 -2.54 7.18 -25.44
C PHE A 256 -3.82 6.87 -26.24
N ASP A 257 -3.96 5.62 -26.66
CA ASP A 257 -5.23 5.02 -27.04
C ASP A 257 -5.57 3.93 -26.02
N VAL A 258 -6.69 4.06 -25.33
CA VAL A 258 -7.11 3.12 -24.29
C VAL A 258 -8.27 2.28 -24.80
N LYS A 259 -8.04 0.98 -24.93
CA LYS A 259 -9.10 0.03 -25.30
C LYS A 259 -9.61 -0.64 -24.04
N LYS A 260 -10.91 -0.47 -23.79
CA LYS A 260 -11.60 -1.04 -22.63
C LYS A 260 -12.28 -2.35 -22.98
N GLY A 261 -11.96 -3.40 -22.22
CA GLY A 261 -12.67 -4.68 -22.17
C GLY A 261 -13.04 -5.00 -20.72
N GLU A 262 -12.82 -6.26 -20.30
CA GLU A 262 -12.77 -6.61 -18.87
C GLU A 262 -11.56 -5.96 -18.19
N ASP A 263 -10.41 -6.05 -18.86
CA ASP A 263 -9.17 -5.32 -18.57
C ASP A 263 -8.98 -4.17 -19.58
N TYR A 264 -7.89 -3.44 -19.44
CA TYR A 264 -7.53 -2.32 -20.31
C TYR A 264 -6.25 -2.62 -21.09
N LEU A 265 -6.24 -2.23 -22.36
CA LEU A 265 -5.04 -2.17 -23.19
C LEU A 265 -4.71 -0.71 -23.46
N LEU A 266 -3.60 -0.24 -22.91
CA LEU A 266 -3.03 1.08 -23.12
C LEU A 266 -2.03 1.01 -24.29
N ASP A 267 -2.29 1.71 -25.37
CA ASP A 267 -1.40 1.81 -26.54
C ASP A 267 -0.77 3.21 -26.60
N LEU A 268 0.56 3.28 -26.51
CA LEU A 268 1.32 4.52 -26.60
C LEU A 268 1.44 4.94 -28.07
N LYS A 269 0.70 5.98 -28.46
CA LYS A 269 0.69 6.52 -29.82
C LYS A 269 1.97 7.26 -30.17
N LYS A 270 2.51 7.99 -29.18
CA LYS A 270 3.66 8.87 -29.36
C LYS A 270 4.49 8.90 -28.08
N ILE A 271 5.80 8.79 -28.24
CA ILE A 271 6.76 9.01 -27.16
C ILE A 271 6.93 10.53 -26.96
N PRO A 272 6.94 11.03 -25.72
CA PRO A 272 7.20 12.44 -25.44
C PRO A 272 8.63 12.83 -25.84
N THR A 273 8.74 13.89 -26.63
CA THR A 273 10.03 14.44 -27.08
C THR A 273 10.17 15.92 -26.74
N ARG A 274 11.41 16.39 -26.66
CA ARG A 274 11.75 17.81 -26.60
C ARG A 274 12.77 18.13 -27.69
N LYS A 275 12.64 19.31 -28.30
CA LYS A 275 13.66 19.86 -29.19
C LYS A 275 14.86 20.33 -28.39
N LYS A 276 16.03 19.76 -28.65
CA LYS A 276 17.33 20.19 -28.11
C LYS A 276 18.10 20.91 -29.22
N PRO A 277 18.66 22.10 -28.95
CA PRO A 277 19.43 22.84 -29.94
C PRO A 277 20.70 22.05 -30.31
N VAL A 278 20.97 21.90 -31.61
CA VAL A 278 22.20 21.28 -32.09
C VAL A 278 23.31 22.34 -32.10
N TYR A 279 24.38 22.08 -31.37
CA TYR A 279 25.56 22.94 -31.38
C TYR A 279 26.31 22.78 -32.69
N SER A 280 26.39 23.86 -33.48
CA SER A 280 27.16 23.90 -34.73
C SER A 280 28.16 25.05 -34.71
N GLU A 281 29.20 24.99 -35.54
CA GLU A 281 30.17 26.10 -35.71
C GLU A 281 29.48 27.41 -36.11
N LYS A 282 28.31 27.34 -36.77
CA LYS A 282 27.51 28.50 -37.17
C LYS A 282 26.82 29.18 -35.99
N SER A 283 26.65 28.47 -34.88
CA SER A 283 26.02 28.96 -33.65
C SER A 283 27.03 29.57 -32.67
N VAL A 284 28.30 29.69 -33.07
CA VAL A 284 29.39 30.21 -32.24
C VAL A 284 30.00 31.44 -32.94
N VAL A 285 29.91 32.60 -32.29
CA VAL A 285 30.53 33.85 -32.77
C VAL A 285 31.62 34.25 -31.79
N ASN A 286 32.84 34.43 -32.29
CA ASN A 286 34.02 34.78 -31.47
C ASN A 286 34.27 33.82 -30.28
N GLY A 287 33.99 32.53 -30.45
CA GLY A 287 34.17 31.52 -29.39
C GLY A 287 33.06 31.51 -28.33
N VAL A 288 32.01 32.34 -28.48
CA VAL A 288 30.85 32.37 -27.59
C VAL A 288 29.64 31.80 -28.32
N PHE A 289 28.93 30.90 -27.67
CA PHE A 289 27.67 30.34 -28.18
C PHE A 289 26.58 31.42 -28.20
N ASP A 290 25.97 31.63 -29.36
CA ASP A 290 24.79 32.50 -29.54
C ASP A 290 23.53 31.63 -29.77
N PRO A 291 22.61 31.56 -28.79
CA PRO A 291 21.38 30.79 -28.91
C PRO A 291 20.50 31.22 -30.09
N ASN A 292 20.60 32.48 -30.53
CA ASN A 292 19.75 33.01 -31.61
C ASN A 292 20.18 32.52 -33.00
N LEU A 293 21.38 31.94 -33.12
CA LEU A 293 21.93 31.40 -34.37
C LEU A 293 21.69 29.90 -34.51
N VAL A 294 21.04 29.26 -33.53
CA VAL A 294 20.64 27.85 -33.63
C VAL A 294 19.52 27.71 -34.65
N THR A 295 19.83 27.02 -35.75
CA THR A 295 18.88 26.71 -36.83
C THR A 295 18.45 25.25 -36.82
N ASP A 296 19.29 24.36 -36.30
CA ASP A 296 19.04 22.93 -36.24
C ASP A 296 18.65 22.48 -34.82
N TYR A 297 17.64 21.61 -34.75
CA TYR A 297 17.14 21.03 -33.51
C TYR A 297 17.04 19.51 -33.66
N GLU A 298 17.55 18.78 -32.67
CA GLU A 298 17.36 17.35 -32.53
C GLU A 298 16.17 17.08 -31.59
N GLU A 299 15.35 16.07 -31.90
CA GLU A 299 14.34 15.59 -30.95
C GLU A 299 14.97 14.56 -30.02
N ILE A 300 14.92 14.85 -28.72
CA ILE A 300 15.33 13.92 -27.68
C ILE A 300 14.10 13.42 -26.92
N GLU A 301 14.09 12.14 -26.59
CA GLU A 301 13.08 11.56 -25.71
C GLU A 301 13.19 12.17 -24.30
N VAL A 302 12.04 12.43 -23.70
CA VAL A 302 11.91 12.93 -22.33
C VAL A 302 10.85 12.11 -21.61
N PRO A 303 10.91 11.91 -20.29
CA PRO A 303 9.87 11.15 -19.60
C PRO A 303 8.54 11.90 -19.54
N PHE A 304 7.48 11.15 -19.31
CA PHE A 304 6.28 11.72 -18.72
C PHE A 304 6.53 12.08 -17.26
N VAL A 305 5.90 13.14 -16.77
CA VAL A 305 5.87 13.50 -15.36
C VAL A 305 4.46 13.26 -14.84
N VAL A 306 4.36 12.44 -13.79
CA VAL A 306 3.12 12.20 -13.05
C VAL A 306 3.18 13.02 -11.77
N LEU A 307 2.22 13.93 -11.60
CA LEU A 307 2.07 14.74 -10.39
C LEU A 307 0.80 14.31 -9.66
N ASN A 308 0.93 13.96 -8.38
CA ASN A 308 -0.22 13.80 -7.51
C ASN A 308 -0.62 15.15 -6.92
N LYS A 309 -1.84 15.63 -7.19
CA LYS A 309 -2.33 16.95 -6.75
C LYS A 309 -2.52 17.04 -5.23
N ASP A 310 -2.81 15.93 -4.57
CA ASP A 310 -3.09 15.93 -3.13
C ASP A 310 -1.81 15.96 -2.31
N THR A 311 -0.80 15.20 -2.73
CA THR A 311 0.48 15.08 -2.01
C THR A 311 1.57 15.99 -2.55
N GLN A 312 1.42 16.52 -3.76
CA GLN A 312 2.44 17.26 -4.52
C GLN A 312 3.67 16.42 -4.90
N GLU A 313 3.61 15.11 -4.71
CA GLU A 313 4.67 14.18 -5.07
C GLU A 313 4.73 14.00 -6.59
N GLN A 314 5.95 13.85 -7.12
CA GLN A 314 6.20 13.72 -8.54
C GLN A 314 6.96 12.43 -8.86
N SER A 315 6.60 11.80 -9.96
CA SER A 315 7.32 10.67 -10.53
C SER A 315 7.58 10.90 -12.00
N GLN A 316 8.70 10.41 -12.51
CA GLN A 316 8.92 10.28 -13.94
C GLN A 316 8.51 8.89 -14.38
N LEU A 317 7.88 8.79 -15.54
CA LEU A 317 7.38 7.55 -16.11
C LEU A 317 7.98 7.37 -17.51
N TYR A 318 8.64 6.22 -17.68
CA TYR A 318 9.25 5.78 -18.92
C TYR A 318 8.55 4.50 -19.39
N PHE A 319 8.12 4.47 -20.65
CA PHE A 319 7.49 3.29 -21.23
C PHE A 319 8.57 2.44 -21.90
N GLN A 320 8.68 1.16 -21.49
CA GLN A 320 9.58 0.19 -22.11
C GLN A 320 8.89 -0.57 -23.24
N GLN A 321 7.55 -0.53 -23.27
CA GLN A 321 6.72 -1.18 -24.27
C GLN A 321 5.65 -0.22 -24.78
N GLN A 322 5.30 -0.37 -26.06
CA GLN A 322 4.24 0.43 -26.67
C GLN A 322 2.85 0.04 -26.15
N LYS A 323 2.64 -1.26 -25.90
CA LYS A 323 1.35 -1.82 -25.51
C LYS A 323 1.43 -2.37 -24.11
N ILE A 324 0.58 -1.88 -23.22
CA ILE A 324 0.56 -2.24 -21.80
C ILE A 324 -0.81 -2.76 -21.44
N ASN A 325 -0.84 -3.96 -20.86
CA ASN A 325 -2.05 -4.52 -20.30
C ASN A 325 -2.16 -4.10 -18.84
N ILE A 326 -3.30 -3.51 -18.50
CA ILE A 326 -3.65 -3.04 -17.17
C ILE A 326 -4.92 -3.77 -16.76
N ASP A 327 -4.95 -4.39 -15.58
CA ASP A 327 -6.16 -5.05 -15.11
C ASP A 327 -7.24 -4.03 -14.68
N ALA A 328 -8.44 -4.52 -14.39
CA ALA A 328 -9.56 -3.70 -13.92
C ALA A 328 -9.27 -2.88 -12.64
N LYS A 329 -8.25 -3.24 -11.87
CA LYS A 329 -7.85 -2.62 -10.59
C LYS A 329 -6.70 -1.62 -10.75
N GLY A 330 -6.13 -1.51 -11.95
CA GLY A 330 -5.00 -0.62 -12.25
C GLY A 330 -3.62 -1.27 -12.13
N ASN A 331 -3.55 -2.58 -11.92
CA ASN A 331 -2.28 -3.30 -11.88
C ASN A 331 -1.72 -3.50 -13.28
N LEU A 332 -0.40 -3.41 -13.41
CA LEU A 332 0.29 -3.79 -14.63
C LEU A 332 0.45 -5.30 -14.68
N GLN A 333 0.03 -5.92 -15.79
CA GLN A 333 0.23 -7.35 -16.00
C GLN A 333 1.71 -7.70 -16.27
N ASP A 334 2.45 -6.76 -16.86
CA ASP A 334 3.91 -6.84 -16.98
C ASP A 334 4.54 -5.65 -16.24
N PRO A 335 5.10 -5.87 -15.03
CA PRO A 335 5.77 -4.82 -14.26
C PRO A 335 6.98 -4.21 -14.99
N LYS A 336 7.58 -4.92 -15.96
CA LYS A 336 8.73 -4.44 -16.74
C LYS A 336 8.33 -3.51 -17.89
N ALA A 337 7.03 -3.39 -18.17
CA ALA A 337 6.56 -2.58 -19.28
C ALA A 337 6.73 -1.08 -19.06
N VAL A 338 6.94 -0.65 -17.80
CA VAL A 338 7.24 0.74 -17.45
C VAL A 338 8.35 0.81 -16.41
N PHE A 339 9.05 1.95 -16.39
CA PHE A 339 10.03 2.29 -15.36
C PHE A 339 9.65 3.61 -14.69
N PHE A 340 9.81 3.68 -13.38
CA PHE A 340 9.53 4.86 -12.58
C PHE A 340 10.79 5.41 -11.92
N SER A 341 10.90 6.73 -11.87
CA SER A 341 11.81 7.44 -10.97
C SER A 341 11.04 8.47 -10.14
N GLY A 342 11.65 9.01 -9.08
CA GLY A 342 10.96 9.87 -8.12
C GLY A 342 10.05 9.07 -7.19
N TYR A 343 8.91 9.64 -6.81
CA TYR A 343 8.08 9.12 -5.72
C TYR A 343 7.65 7.66 -5.91
N PHE A 344 7.12 7.26 -7.08
CA PHE A 344 6.72 5.87 -7.33
C PHE A 344 7.92 4.90 -7.30
N GLY A 345 9.11 5.34 -7.69
CA GLY A 345 10.34 4.52 -7.60
C GLY A 345 10.83 4.32 -6.15
N GLU A 346 10.44 5.22 -5.24
CA GLU A 346 10.72 5.17 -3.80
C GLU A 346 9.70 4.33 -3.01
N LEU A 347 8.54 3.99 -3.61
CA LEU A 347 7.57 3.09 -2.99
C LEU A 347 8.10 1.65 -3.04
N LYS A 348 8.62 1.17 -1.92
CA LYS A 348 9.16 -0.19 -1.77
C LYS A 348 8.17 -1.10 -1.04
N VAL A 349 8.63 -2.22 -0.47
CA VAL A 349 7.78 -3.27 0.14
C VAL A 349 6.78 -2.73 1.17
N ALA A 350 7.13 -1.68 1.94
CA ALA A 350 6.20 -1.12 2.92
C ALA A 350 4.97 -0.40 2.33
N ASP A 351 5.04 0.00 1.08
CA ASP A 351 4.00 0.76 0.38
C ASP A 351 3.30 -0.07 -0.71
N MET A 352 3.69 -1.34 -0.86
CA MET A 352 3.03 -2.28 -1.77
C MET A 352 1.75 -2.83 -1.14
N LEU A 353 0.68 -2.85 -1.95
CA LEU A 353 -0.56 -3.55 -1.66
C LEU A 353 -0.61 -4.83 -2.51
N PRO A 354 -1.24 -5.90 -2.01
CA PRO A 354 -1.38 -7.10 -2.80
C PRO A 354 -2.27 -6.81 -4.03
N LEU A 355 -2.04 -7.50 -5.14
CA LEU A 355 -2.75 -7.32 -6.41
C LEU A 355 -4.25 -7.64 -6.30
N ASP A 356 -4.63 -8.46 -5.32
CA ASP A 356 -6.02 -8.74 -4.99
C ASP A 356 -6.68 -7.67 -4.11
N TYR A 357 -5.96 -6.63 -3.67
CA TYR A 357 -6.52 -5.52 -2.91
C TYR A 357 -7.63 -4.81 -3.69
N GLU A 358 -8.79 -4.67 -3.06
CA GLU A 358 -9.91 -3.93 -3.62
C GLU A 358 -10.00 -2.54 -3.01
N PRO A 359 -9.75 -1.47 -3.79
CA PRO A 359 -9.92 -0.12 -3.31
C PRO A 359 -11.39 0.15 -3.02
N ILE A 360 -11.66 0.82 -1.91
CA ILE A 360 -12.99 1.33 -1.58
C ILE A 360 -13.31 2.40 -2.62
N LYS A 361 -14.30 2.14 -3.48
CA LYS A 361 -14.74 3.10 -4.50
C LYS A 361 -15.19 4.38 -3.79
N SER A 362 -14.39 5.44 -3.88
CA SER A 362 -14.82 6.77 -3.50
C SER A 362 -16.05 7.13 -4.33
N PRO A 363 -17.14 7.63 -3.73
CA PRO A 363 -18.27 8.10 -4.51
C PRO A 363 -17.80 9.20 -5.47
N LYS A 364 -18.19 9.10 -6.75
CA LYS A 364 -17.83 10.10 -7.75
C LYS A 364 -18.31 11.48 -7.28
N LYS A 365 -17.53 12.52 -7.55
CA LYS A 365 -17.85 13.92 -7.17
C LYS A 365 -19.26 14.34 -7.64
N ASN A 366 -19.73 13.81 -8.78
CA ASN A 366 -21.08 14.03 -9.32
C ASN A 366 -22.20 13.22 -8.64
N ASP A 367 -21.87 12.11 -7.96
CA ASP A 367 -22.83 11.29 -7.21
C ASP A 367 -23.05 11.82 -5.78
N LEU A 368 -22.05 12.53 -5.23
CA LEU A 368 -22.13 13.21 -3.92
C LEU A 368 -23.08 14.41 -3.94
N GLU A 369 -23.18 15.13 -5.06
CA GLU A 369 -24.18 16.21 -5.21
C GLU A 369 -25.61 15.67 -5.35
N LYS A 370 -25.79 14.40 -5.74
CA LYS A 370 -27.12 13.82 -6.04
C LYS A 370 -27.69 12.89 -4.97
N LYS A 371 -26.94 12.53 -3.92
CA LYS A 371 -27.47 11.71 -2.82
C LYS A 371 -27.11 12.27 -1.46
N SER A 372 -28.17 12.50 -0.67
CA SER A 372 -28.22 13.00 0.70
C SER A 372 -28.27 14.52 0.83
N LYS A 373 -29.31 15.01 1.51
CA LYS A 373 -29.37 16.34 2.14
C LYS A 373 -28.29 16.41 3.22
N MET A 374 -27.01 16.41 2.85
CA MET A 374 -25.94 16.71 3.80
C MET A 374 -26.05 18.20 4.20
N PRO A 375 -25.84 18.52 5.48
CA PRO A 375 -25.90 19.89 5.95
C PRO A 375 -24.81 20.75 5.30
N THR A 376 -24.90 22.08 5.41
CA THR A 376 -23.78 22.93 5.02
C THR A 376 -22.61 22.71 5.99
N TYR A 377 -21.37 23.03 5.59
CA TYR A 377 -20.21 22.93 6.50
C TYR A 377 -20.44 23.76 7.78
N SER A 378 -21.06 24.93 7.65
CA SER A 378 -21.38 25.78 8.81
C SER A 378 -22.35 25.12 9.79
N ASP A 379 -23.34 24.38 9.28
CA ASP A 379 -24.32 23.67 10.13
C ASP A 379 -23.66 22.47 10.82
N PHE A 380 -22.83 21.72 10.08
CA PHE A 380 -22.03 20.63 10.62
C PHE A 380 -21.04 21.11 11.68
N GLU A 381 -20.33 22.20 11.44
CA GLU A 381 -19.38 22.79 12.38
C GLU A 381 -20.07 23.11 13.71
N LYS A 382 -21.24 23.75 13.65
CA LYS A 382 -22.04 24.05 14.83
C LYS A 382 -22.46 22.77 15.58
N GLU A 383 -22.92 21.77 14.84
CA GLU A 383 -23.34 20.48 15.38
C GLU A 383 -22.19 19.71 16.05
N ALA A 384 -21.00 19.72 15.44
CA ALA A 384 -19.79 19.12 15.97
C ALA A 384 -19.33 19.84 17.24
N ILE A 385 -19.30 21.18 17.24
CA ILE A 385 -18.99 21.97 18.43
C ILE A 385 -20.00 21.66 19.55
N ASP A 386 -21.30 21.63 19.27
CA ASP A 386 -22.35 21.25 20.24
C ASP A 386 -22.14 19.84 20.81
N PHE A 387 -21.72 18.90 19.98
CA PHE A 387 -21.45 17.53 20.41
C PHE A 387 -20.19 17.44 21.30
N TYR A 388 -19.06 17.98 20.86
CA TYR A 388 -17.78 17.90 21.58
C TYR A 388 -17.74 18.75 22.86
N SER A 389 -18.57 19.79 22.95
CA SER A 389 -18.79 20.57 24.18
C SER A 389 -19.91 20.01 25.07
N SER A 390 -20.64 18.98 24.64
CA SER A 390 -21.75 18.42 25.41
C SER A 390 -21.29 17.80 26.73
N LYS A 391 -22.16 17.85 27.75
CA LYS A 391 -21.91 17.25 29.06
C LYS A 391 -21.71 15.74 28.95
N GLU A 392 -22.44 15.09 28.05
CA GLU A 392 -22.38 13.66 27.76
C GLU A 392 -21.02 13.26 27.19
N TYR A 393 -20.53 13.99 26.17
CA TYR A 393 -19.21 13.75 25.60
C TYR A 393 -18.10 14.01 26.61
N MET A 394 -18.16 15.13 27.33
CA MET A 394 -17.16 15.45 28.36
C MET A 394 -17.16 14.45 29.51
N SER A 395 -18.32 13.89 29.88
CA SER A 395 -18.43 12.79 30.84
C SER A 395 -17.74 11.53 30.33
N HIS A 396 -17.95 11.17 29.05
CA HIS A 396 -17.24 10.06 28.42
C HIS A 396 -15.72 10.27 28.38
N VAL A 397 -15.24 11.47 27.99
CA VAL A 397 -13.80 11.78 27.97
C VAL A 397 -13.18 11.62 29.37
N LYS A 398 -13.86 12.10 30.42
CA LYS A 398 -13.42 11.93 31.81
C LYS A 398 -13.42 10.45 32.23
N ALA A 399 -14.49 9.71 31.96
CA ALA A 399 -14.60 8.29 32.30
C ALA A 399 -13.54 7.44 31.58
N ARG A 400 -13.34 7.70 30.28
CA ARG A 400 -12.31 7.08 29.46
C ARG A 400 -10.92 7.35 30.03
N LYS A 401 -10.57 8.64 30.24
CA LYS A 401 -9.27 9.01 30.81
C LYS A 401 -9.03 8.31 32.15
N HIS A 402 -10.01 8.37 33.05
CA HIS A 402 -9.88 7.79 34.39
C HIS A 402 -9.69 6.27 34.36
N PHE A 403 -10.41 5.56 33.47
CA PHE A 403 -10.24 4.12 33.27
C PHE A 403 -8.86 3.77 32.70
N PHE A 404 -8.44 4.44 31.62
CA PHE A 404 -7.19 4.11 30.92
C PHE A 404 -5.93 4.53 31.70
N ASP A 405 -5.97 5.64 32.44
CA ASP A 405 -4.87 6.09 33.31
C ASP A 405 -4.56 5.03 34.39
N LYS A 406 -5.58 4.30 34.85
CA LYS A 406 -5.44 3.21 35.81
C LYS A 406 -5.17 1.86 35.16
N LEU A 407 -5.70 1.60 33.96
CA LEU A 407 -5.52 0.32 33.28
C LEU A 407 -4.05 0.05 32.92
N LYS A 408 -3.31 1.06 32.42
CA LYS A 408 -1.88 1.02 32.07
C LYS A 408 -1.41 -0.13 31.16
N VAL A 409 -2.33 -0.91 30.59
CA VAL A 409 -2.09 -1.91 29.57
C VAL A 409 -2.89 -1.61 28.30
N GLU A 410 -2.45 -2.15 27.17
CA GLU A 410 -3.15 -1.98 25.91
C GLU A 410 -4.48 -2.76 25.94
N TYR A 411 -5.61 -2.04 25.87
CA TYR A 411 -6.95 -2.65 25.98
C TYR A 411 -7.49 -3.06 24.62
N ASN A 412 -7.84 -4.34 24.47
CA ASN A 412 -8.55 -4.85 23.31
C ASN A 412 -9.94 -5.35 23.72
N TYR A 413 -10.99 -4.63 23.32
CA TYR A 413 -12.38 -4.94 23.66
C TYR A 413 -12.88 -6.29 23.08
N LYS A 414 -12.21 -6.86 22.07
CA LYS A 414 -12.55 -8.19 21.53
C LYS A 414 -11.92 -9.33 22.32
N VAL A 415 -10.82 -9.06 23.04
CA VAL A 415 -10.01 -10.09 23.71
C VAL A 415 -10.19 -10.04 25.22
N HIS A 416 -10.46 -8.85 25.77
CA HIS A 416 -10.58 -8.62 27.21
C HIS A 416 -12.03 -8.54 27.68
N GLU A 417 -13.01 -8.92 26.84
CA GLU A 417 -14.42 -9.08 27.26
C GLU A 417 -14.74 -10.57 27.48
N PRO A 418 -15.34 -10.96 28.62
CA PRO A 418 -15.86 -10.10 29.70
C PRO A 418 -14.75 -9.46 30.55
N PHE A 419 -14.76 -8.13 30.68
CA PHE A 419 -13.73 -7.40 31.44
C PHE A 419 -13.54 -7.91 32.86
N ALA A 420 -14.63 -8.34 33.50
CA ALA A 420 -14.61 -8.91 34.85
C ALA A 420 -13.66 -10.11 34.98
N LEU A 421 -13.65 -11.02 34.00
CA LEU A 421 -12.76 -12.19 34.00
C LEU A 421 -11.31 -11.78 33.76
N TRP A 422 -11.11 -10.83 32.84
CA TRP A 422 -9.78 -10.35 32.50
C TRP A 422 -9.11 -9.64 33.69
N ILE A 423 -9.83 -8.77 34.41
CA ILE A 423 -9.25 -8.01 35.52
C ILE A 423 -8.94 -8.89 36.74
N ASP A 424 -9.69 -9.98 36.96
CA ASP A 424 -9.41 -10.93 38.05
C ASP A 424 -8.04 -11.60 37.89
N GLU A 425 -7.63 -11.90 36.66
CA GLU A 425 -6.34 -12.52 36.35
C GLU A 425 -5.20 -11.50 36.19
N ASN A 426 -5.52 -10.22 35.98
CA ASN A 426 -4.55 -9.20 35.55
C ASN A 426 -4.46 -7.97 36.48
N LEU A 427 -5.08 -8.00 37.66
CA LEU A 427 -5.09 -6.86 38.59
C LEU A 427 -3.67 -6.33 38.91
N SER A 428 -2.70 -7.24 39.09
CA SER A 428 -1.28 -6.91 39.35
C SER A 428 -0.60 -6.11 38.24
N ASN A 429 -1.12 -6.18 37.01
CA ASN A 429 -0.60 -5.47 35.85
C ASN A 429 -1.25 -4.07 35.67
N THR A 430 -2.13 -3.67 36.57
CA THR A 430 -2.87 -2.40 36.51
C THR A 430 -2.56 -1.50 37.71
N SER A 431 -3.15 -0.32 37.72
CA SER A 431 -3.17 0.60 38.88
C SER A 431 -4.57 0.73 39.50
N PHE A 432 -5.42 -0.29 39.33
CA PHE A 432 -6.65 -0.42 40.10
C PHE A 432 -6.34 -0.90 41.52
N VAL A 433 -7.10 -0.40 42.50
CA VAL A 433 -7.00 -0.76 43.91
C VAL A 433 -7.65 -2.12 44.17
N SER A 434 -8.67 -2.48 43.38
CA SER A 434 -9.35 -3.77 43.44
C SER A 434 -9.99 -4.13 42.08
N THR A 435 -10.30 -5.42 41.88
CA THR A 435 -11.10 -5.88 40.74
C THR A 435 -12.42 -5.11 40.64
N GLU A 436 -13.08 -4.88 41.77
CA GLU A 436 -14.36 -4.16 41.83
C GLU A 436 -14.24 -2.70 41.36
N GLU A 437 -13.14 -2.02 41.71
CA GLU A 437 -12.85 -0.68 41.18
C GLU A 437 -12.69 -0.72 39.66
N GLY A 438 -11.91 -1.68 39.14
CA GLY A 438 -11.72 -1.86 37.71
C GLY A 438 -13.05 -2.07 36.98
N ILE A 439 -13.90 -2.98 37.47
CA ILE A 439 -15.20 -3.29 36.88
C ILE A 439 -16.11 -2.06 36.89
N ASN A 440 -16.14 -1.30 37.98
CA ASN A 440 -16.98 -0.10 38.09
C ASN A 440 -16.53 1.00 37.12
N LEU A 441 -15.22 1.24 37.00
CA LEU A 441 -14.67 2.20 36.05
C LEU A 441 -14.90 1.78 34.61
N HIS A 442 -14.72 0.49 34.30
CA HIS A 442 -15.03 -0.06 32.99
C HIS A 442 -16.52 0.11 32.63
N LYS A 443 -17.42 -0.23 33.57
CA LYS A 443 -18.87 -0.08 33.39
C LYS A 443 -19.27 1.38 33.14
N ASN A 444 -18.65 2.33 33.86
CA ASN A 444 -18.86 3.76 33.64
C ASN A 444 -18.34 4.24 32.28
N PHE A 445 -17.17 3.77 31.86
CA PHE A 445 -16.64 4.03 30.52
C PHE A 445 -17.57 3.51 29.41
N VAL A 446 -18.02 2.26 29.53
CA VAL A 446 -18.90 1.63 28.53
C VAL A 446 -20.27 2.29 28.49
N SER A 447 -20.86 2.65 29.64
CA SER A 447 -22.17 3.31 29.69
C SER A 447 -22.13 4.70 29.09
N THR A 448 -21.11 5.50 29.41
CA THR A 448 -20.92 6.83 28.82
C THR A 448 -20.62 6.77 27.32
N TYR A 449 -19.87 5.76 26.86
CA TYR A 449 -19.65 5.53 25.43
C TYR A 449 -20.96 5.21 24.70
N LYS A 450 -21.78 4.28 25.23
CA LYS A 450 -23.07 3.91 24.63
C LYS A 450 -24.02 5.11 24.50
N ALA A 451 -23.97 6.05 25.44
CA ALA A 451 -24.78 7.26 25.41
C ALA A 451 -24.42 8.21 24.26
N ILE A 452 -23.15 8.23 23.83
CA ILE A 452 -22.68 9.13 22.75
C ILE A 452 -22.52 8.43 21.41
N LYS A 453 -22.41 7.10 21.38
CA LYS A 453 -21.98 6.30 20.21
C LYS A 453 -22.67 6.70 18.91
N ASN A 454 -24.01 6.72 18.89
CA ASN A 454 -24.75 6.96 17.65
C ASN A 454 -24.54 8.39 17.12
N LYS A 455 -24.43 9.37 18.02
CA LYS A 455 -24.19 10.77 17.65
C LYS A 455 -22.73 10.99 17.23
N GLN A 456 -21.80 10.30 17.89
CA GLN A 456 -20.40 10.28 17.49
C GLN A 456 -20.23 9.68 16.08
N GLU A 457 -20.85 8.53 15.80
CA GLU A 457 -20.82 7.90 14.48
C GLU A 457 -21.44 8.77 13.38
N ASP A 458 -22.44 9.58 13.71
CA ASP A 458 -23.06 10.53 12.78
C ASP A 458 -22.13 11.73 12.48
N ILE A 459 -21.49 12.29 13.51
CA ILE A 459 -20.47 13.35 13.35
C ILE A 459 -19.27 12.84 12.54
N GLU A 460 -18.74 11.65 12.86
CA GLU A 460 -17.63 11.03 12.12
C GLU A 460 -17.96 10.81 10.64
N LYS A 461 -19.20 10.41 10.30
CA LYS A 461 -19.64 10.30 8.90
C LYS A 461 -19.66 11.65 8.17
N LYS A 462 -20.05 12.73 8.86
CA LYS A 462 -20.05 14.09 8.30
C LYS A 462 -18.64 14.63 8.15
N GLU A 463 -17.74 14.32 9.10
CA GLU A 463 -16.31 14.60 8.99
C GLU A 463 -15.71 13.92 7.77
N ASP A 464 -15.93 12.62 7.59
CA ASP A 464 -15.45 11.88 6.42
C ASP A 464 -15.99 12.50 5.10
N TYR A 465 -17.25 12.93 5.09
CA TYR A 465 -17.84 13.63 3.94
C TYR A 465 -17.12 14.96 3.65
N PHE A 466 -16.91 15.82 4.65
CA PHE A 466 -16.26 17.11 4.43
C PHE A 466 -14.74 16.99 4.21
N GLU A 467 -14.09 15.97 4.76
CA GLU A 467 -12.70 15.59 4.46
C GLU A 467 -12.56 15.25 2.98
N GLN A 468 -13.51 14.51 2.40
CA GLN A 468 -13.56 14.22 0.96
C GLN A 468 -13.85 15.47 0.11
N VAL A 469 -14.71 16.38 0.59
CA VAL A 469 -15.09 17.60 -0.16
C VAL A 469 -13.95 18.60 -0.23
N TYR A 470 -13.25 18.84 0.89
CA TYR A 470 -12.22 19.88 0.99
C TYR A 470 -10.78 19.37 0.87
N GLY A 471 -10.58 18.05 0.95
CA GLY A 471 -9.27 17.42 1.05
C GLY A 471 -8.73 17.43 2.49
N GLU A 472 -8.06 16.34 2.88
CA GLU A 472 -7.61 16.07 4.26
C GLU A 472 -6.90 17.26 4.91
N LYS A 473 -5.94 17.89 4.21
CA LYS A 473 -5.15 18.99 4.77
C LYS A 473 -6.00 20.23 5.08
N LYS A 474 -6.79 20.67 4.09
CA LYS A 474 -7.62 21.88 4.20
C LYS A 474 -8.79 21.67 5.16
N PHE A 475 -9.43 20.50 5.11
CA PHE A 475 -10.45 20.12 6.08
C PHE A 475 -9.90 20.14 7.49
N ASN A 476 -8.75 19.48 7.74
CA ASN A 476 -8.15 19.45 9.07
C ASN A 476 -7.79 20.84 9.57
N GLU A 477 -7.25 21.74 8.73
CA GLU A 477 -6.97 23.14 9.12
C GLU A 477 -8.24 23.91 9.51
N MET A 478 -9.31 23.79 8.70
CA MET A 478 -10.60 24.44 8.95
C MET A 478 -11.27 23.87 10.21
N TYR A 479 -11.31 22.54 10.31
CA TYR A 479 -11.97 21.79 11.37
C TYR A 479 -11.23 21.95 12.70
N SER A 480 -9.89 21.81 12.73
CA SER A 480 -9.13 21.96 13.97
C SER A 480 -9.27 23.36 14.54
N LYS A 481 -9.20 24.40 13.70
CA LYS A 481 -9.33 25.78 14.14
C LYS A 481 -10.73 26.04 14.71
N ALA A 482 -11.77 25.62 13.99
CA ALA A 482 -13.17 25.81 14.38
C ALA A 482 -13.55 25.03 15.66
N ILE A 483 -13.19 23.74 15.75
CA ILE A 483 -13.56 22.90 16.89
C ILE A 483 -12.77 23.30 18.14
N ILE A 484 -11.47 23.60 18.03
CA ILE A 484 -10.68 24.02 19.18
C ILE A 484 -11.19 25.37 19.72
N GLU A 485 -11.36 26.38 18.86
CA GLU A 485 -11.89 27.69 19.29
C GLU A 485 -13.34 27.56 19.82
N GLY A 486 -14.19 26.77 19.17
CA GLY A 486 -15.58 26.58 19.56
C GLY A 486 -15.78 25.81 20.87
N VAL A 487 -14.98 24.76 21.11
CA VAL A 487 -15.01 24.00 22.37
C VAL A 487 -14.45 24.83 23.51
N LEU A 488 -13.37 25.60 23.28
CA LEU A 488 -12.81 26.51 24.28
C LEU A 488 -13.79 27.63 24.66
N ASN A 489 -14.56 28.16 23.71
CA ASN A 489 -15.53 29.22 23.97
C ASN A 489 -16.81 28.74 24.69
N LYS A 490 -17.19 27.45 24.56
CA LYS A 490 -18.37 26.87 25.24
C LYS A 490 -18.07 26.20 26.58
N ALA A 491 -16.84 25.76 26.80
CA ALA A 491 -16.42 25.29 28.09
C ALA A 491 -16.17 26.49 29.00
N GLU A 492 -17.10 26.82 29.90
CA GLU A 492 -16.86 27.77 30.99
C GLU A 492 -15.66 27.27 31.83
N PHE A 493 -14.45 27.73 31.50
CA PHE A 493 -13.26 27.50 32.31
C PHE A 493 -12.40 28.77 32.35
N ASP A 494 -12.17 29.20 33.59
CA ASP A 494 -11.39 30.30 34.12
C ASP A 494 -10.13 30.65 33.30
N GLN A 495 -10.13 31.84 32.69
CA GLN A 495 -9.06 32.37 31.81
C GLN A 495 -7.68 32.53 32.49
N THR A 496 -7.57 32.29 33.79
CA THR A 496 -6.36 32.58 34.57
C THR A 496 -5.24 31.52 34.48
N LYS A 497 -5.47 30.35 33.88
CA LYS A 497 -4.44 29.28 33.79
C LYS A 497 -3.75 29.12 32.42
N ILE A 498 -4.21 29.81 31.38
CA ILE A 498 -3.72 29.56 30.00
C ILE A 498 -2.48 30.39 29.64
N GLU A 499 -2.26 31.55 30.27
CA GLU A 499 -1.07 32.37 29.98
C GLU A 499 0.27 31.71 30.38
N GLN A 500 0.25 30.68 31.24
CA GLN A 500 1.44 29.94 31.63
C GLN A 500 1.77 28.72 30.75
N SER A 501 0.84 28.21 29.94
CA SER A 501 1.08 27.03 29.10
C SER A 501 1.32 27.33 27.62
N LEU A 502 1.14 28.59 27.19
CA LEU A 502 1.42 29.05 25.82
C LEU A 502 2.79 29.75 25.70
N SER A 503 3.60 29.74 26.77
CA SER A 503 4.95 30.32 26.80
C SER A 503 6.08 29.30 27.00
N HIS A 504 5.82 27.98 26.83
CA HIS A 504 6.85 26.93 26.83
C HIS A 504 6.75 26.03 25.61
#